data_AF-A0A8S4R584-F1
#
_entry.id   AF-A0A8S4R584-F1
#
_cell.length_a   1.000
_cell.length_b   1.000
_cell.length_c   1.000
_cell.angle_alpha   90.00
_cell.angle_beta   90.00
_cell.angle_gamma   90.00
#
_symmetry.space_group_name_H-M   'P 1'
#
loop_
_entity.id
_entity.type
_entity.pdbx_description
1 polymer ?
#
loop_
_entity_poly.entity_id
_entity_poly.type
_entity_poly.pdbx_seq_one_letter_code
_entity_poly.pdbx_strand_id
1 'polypeptide(L)'
;RDGDSPEHMIDYRGAATLPDAQASHNLISNGDMIYSDSIPEWHGATPDLSECRSVWLNSLEARVREGESLLSISNDLAQVTSSKTLYGGDMMTTTSIMKKLAQRMAKNVQTFPDPRQKEAIVTDMLLGVIKTGSNLLEESQRASWSDLTIDAQNRVASALLTQLEENAFLLADAVTKEKTILQIVKNICLSVRVLEVKNVEDETFPSAIAHEQWKASEDTITIPKAALLGQYYTYKYTYKSR
;
A
#
# COMPACT_ATOMS: atom_id res chain seq x y z
N ARG A 1 31.14 -14.85 15.87
CA ARG A 1 29.73 -15.02 16.27
C ARG A 1 29.01 -15.18 14.95
N ASP A 2 29.01 -16.42 14.48
CA ASP A 2 28.58 -16.78 13.13
C ASP A 2 27.10 -16.44 12.98
N GLY A 3 26.79 -15.68 11.94
CA GLY A 3 25.42 -15.30 11.60
C GLY A 3 24.72 -16.48 10.96
N ASP A 4 23.50 -16.75 11.41
CA ASP A 4 22.65 -17.78 10.81
C ASP A 4 22.45 -17.47 9.31
N SER A 5 22.81 -18.46 8.50
CA SER A 5 22.51 -18.47 7.07
C SER A 5 21.00 -18.48 6.83
N PRO A 6 20.51 -17.94 5.69
CA PRO A 6 19.08 -17.82 5.38
C PRO A 6 18.27 -19.13 5.42
N GLU A 7 18.95 -20.28 5.40
CA GLU A 7 18.35 -21.62 5.44
C GLU A 7 17.83 -22.04 6.83
N HIS A 8 18.10 -21.25 7.89
CA HIS A 8 17.68 -21.56 9.27
C HIS A 8 16.58 -20.64 9.82
N MET A 9 15.90 -19.85 8.98
CA MET A 9 14.68 -19.18 9.41
C MET A 9 13.56 -20.21 9.59
N ILE A 10 13.26 -20.55 10.85
CA ILE A 10 12.07 -21.32 11.20
C ILE A 10 10.85 -20.48 10.82
N ASP A 11 10.14 -20.90 9.77
CA ASP A 11 8.84 -20.35 9.45
C ASP A 11 7.81 -20.89 10.45
N TYR A 12 7.37 -20.02 11.36
CA TYR A 12 6.34 -20.34 12.35
C TYR A 12 4.93 -20.37 11.75
N ARG A 13 4.77 -20.15 10.43
CA ARG A 13 3.50 -20.29 9.72
C ARG A 13 3.17 -21.78 9.55
N GLY A 14 2.65 -22.37 10.62
CA GLY A 14 2.22 -23.76 10.63
C GLY A 14 1.19 -24.05 9.54
N ALA A 15 1.45 -25.08 8.73
CA ALA A 15 0.45 -25.74 7.91
C ALA A 15 -0.52 -26.48 8.85
N ALA A 16 -1.63 -25.84 9.21
CA ALA A 16 -2.69 -26.48 10.00
C ALA A 16 -3.51 -27.42 9.11
N THR A 17 -3.08 -28.67 8.99
CA THR A 17 -4.01 -29.80 8.82
C THR A 17 -4.29 -30.38 10.20
N LEU A 18 -5.36 -29.93 10.85
CA LEU A 18 -5.87 -30.56 12.08
C LEU A 18 -6.85 -31.69 11.69
N PRO A 19 -6.72 -32.91 12.23
CA PRO A 19 -7.77 -33.92 12.14
C PRO A 19 -8.92 -33.58 13.09
N ASP A 20 -10.16 -33.89 12.69
CA ASP A 20 -11.38 -33.78 13.49
C ASP A 20 -11.21 -34.33 14.92
N ALA A 21 -11.17 -33.44 15.92
CA ALA A 21 -11.22 -33.82 17.31
C ALA A 21 -12.69 -33.88 17.77
N GLN A 22 -13.15 -35.11 17.99
CA GLN A 22 -14.48 -35.44 18.48
C GLN A 22 -14.79 -34.76 19.82
N ALA A 23 -15.84 -33.95 19.85
CA ALA A 23 -16.43 -33.42 21.06
C ALA A 23 -17.00 -34.57 21.91
N SER A 24 -16.46 -34.75 23.12
CA SER A 24 -17.10 -35.54 24.18
C SER A 24 -17.46 -34.62 25.33
N HIS A 25 -18.74 -34.24 25.39
CA HIS A 25 -19.35 -33.60 26.55
C HIS A 25 -19.53 -34.65 27.65
N ASN A 26 -18.85 -34.49 28.78
CA ASN A 26 -19.26 -35.12 30.04
C ASN A 26 -19.40 -34.02 31.10
N LEU A 27 -20.66 -33.75 31.44
CA LEU A 27 -21.06 -32.95 32.60
C LEU A 27 -21.00 -33.86 33.84
N ILE A 28 -20.17 -33.52 34.82
CA ILE A 28 -20.36 -34.00 36.19
C ILE A 28 -20.31 -32.80 37.13
N SER A 29 -21.44 -32.60 37.82
CA SER A 29 -21.60 -31.65 38.92
C SER A 29 -21.04 -32.27 40.20
N ASN A 30 -20.16 -31.55 40.90
CA ASN A 30 -20.10 -31.51 42.36
C ASN A 30 -19.10 -30.44 42.83
N GLY A 31 -19.63 -29.40 43.48
CA GLY A 31 -19.19 -28.94 44.80
C GLY A 31 -17.81 -28.32 45.04
N ASP A 32 -16.85 -28.36 44.12
CA ASP A 32 -15.52 -27.76 44.32
C ASP A 32 -15.22 -26.74 43.22
N MET A 33 -14.44 -25.71 43.54
CA MET A 33 -13.95 -24.72 42.56
C MET A 33 -13.20 -25.46 41.45
N ILE A 34 -13.90 -25.74 40.35
CA ILE A 34 -13.33 -26.29 39.14
C ILE A 34 -12.47 -25.17 38.56
N TYR A 35 -11.16 -25.21 38.82
CA TYR A 35 -10.22 -24.72 37.83
C TYR A 35 -10.60 -25.45 36.55
N SER A 36 -11.23 -24.76 35.60
CA SER A 36 -11.40 -25.33 34.28
C SER A 36 -10.01 -25.78 33.86
N ASP A 37 -9.82 -27.08 33.64
CA ASP A 37 -8.67 -27.63 32.91
C ASP A 37 -8.79 -27.13 31.46
N SER A 38 -8.69 -25.81 31.28
CA SER A 38 -8.60 -25.17 29.99
C SER A 38 -7.26 -25.62 29.43
N ILE A 39 -7.32 -26.51 28.43
CA ILE A 39 -6.16 -26.89 27.66
C ILE A 39 -5.55 -25.58 27.13
N PRO A 40 -4.26 -25.32 27.38
CA PRO A 40 -3.63 -24.11 26.90
C PRO A 40 -3.69 -24.11 25.37
N GLU A 41 -4.40 -23.14 24.81
CA GLU A 41 -4.51 -22.92 23.37
C GLU A 41 -3.74 -21.67 22.96
N TRP A 42 -3.26 -21.67 21.72
CA TRP A 42 -2.66 -20.48 21.13
C TRP A 42 -3.72 -19.37 21.04
N HIS A 43 -3.34 -18.16 21.44
CA HIS A 43 -4.19 -17.00 21.23
C HIS A 43 -4.19 -16.62 19.74
N GLY A 44 -5.23 -17.04 19.02
CA GLY A 44 -5.38 -16.80 17.58
C GLY A 44 -4.68 -17.84 16.71
N ALA A 45 -4.90 -17.75 15.40
CA ALA A 45 -4.32 -18.68 14.42
C ALA A 45 -2.82 -18.43 14.15
N THR A 46 -2.36 -17.20 14.34
CA THR A 46 -0.98 -16.76 14.12
C THR A 46 -0.57 -15.75 15.20
N PRO A 47 0.73 -15.64 15.54
CA PRO A 47 1.21 -14.57 16.40
C PRO A 47 0.97 -13.20 15.74
N ASP A 48 0.68 -12.19 16.56
CA ASP A 48 0.61 -10.80 16.10
C ASP A 48 2.02 -10.26 15.85
N LEU A 49 2.35 -9.96 14.59
CA LEU A 49 3.64 -9.37 14.19
C LEU A 49 3.50 -7.90 13.77
N SER A 50 2.44 -7.21 14.22
CA SER A 50 2.18 -5.80 13.90
C SER A 50 3.31 -4.84 14.31
N GLU A 51 4.13 -5.22 15.29
CA GLU A 51 5.27 -4.43 15.78
C GLU A 51 6.63 -4.96 15.28
N CYS A 52 6.65 -6.03 14.48
CA CYS A 52 7.88 -6.56 13.91
C CYS A 52 8.37 -5.67 12.76
N ARG A 53 9.68 -5.45 12.70
CA ARG A 53 10.27 -4.57 11.70
C ARG A 53 11.58 -5.08 11.15
N SER A 54 11.66 -5.15 9.82
CA SER A 54 12.85 -5.48 9.07
C SER A 54 13.91 -4.37 9.12
N VAL A 55 15.18 -4.75 9.25
CA VAL A 55 16.31 -3.82 9.42
C VAL A 55 16.47 -2.88 8.22
N TRP A 56 16.21 -3.33 6.99
CA TRP A 56 16.35 -2.50 5.79
C TRP A 56 15.39 -1.29 5.79
N LEU A 57 14.21 -1.41 6.41
CA LEU A 57 13.28 -0.29 6.57
C LEU A 57 13.83 0.78 7.52
N ASN A 58 14.65 0.40 8.51
CA ASN A 58 15.34 1.38 9.37
C ASN A 58 16.31 2.22 8.54
N SER A 59 17.04 1.58 7.61
CA SER A 59 17.95 2.28 6.70
C SER A 59 17.21 3.26 5.79
N LEU A 60 16.10 2.83 5.16
CA LEU A 60 15.33 3.73 4.29
C LEU A 60 14.73 4.91 5.07
N GLU A 61 14.18 4.69 6.28
CA GLU A 61 13.68 5.78 7.10
C GLU A 61 14.78 6.78 7.53
N ALA A 62 15.99 6.28 7.82
CA ALA A 62 17.13 7.13 8.15
C ALA A 62 17.55 7.99 6.94
N ARG A 63 17.67 7.39 5.76
CA ARG A 63 17.98 8.06 4.49
C ARG A 63 16.96 9.13 4.13
N VAL A 64 15.67 8.85 4.37
CA VAL A 64 14.62 9.87 4.34
C VAL A 64 15.05 10.98 5.31
N ARG A 65 15.14 10.74 6.62
CA ARG A 65 15.48 11.77 7.62
C ARG A 65 16.70 12.63 7.25
N GLU A 66 17.76 12.01 6.73
CA GLU A 66 19.04 12.62 6.36
C GLU A 66 18.99 13.46 5.06
N GLY A 67 17.90 13.40 4.31
CA GLY A 67 17.66 14.26 3.15
C GLY A 67 18.26 13.73 1.85
N GLU A 68 18.46 12.41 1.75
CA GLU A 68 18.83 11.78 0.48
C GLU A 68 17.75 11.97 -0.59
N SER A 69 18.13 11.78 -1.85
CA SER A 69 17.24 11.82 -3.01
C SER A 69 15.97 10.98 -2.79
N LEU A 70 14.82 11.66 -2.74
CA LEU A 70 13.51 11.03 -2.57
C LEU A 70 13.21 10.03 -3.69
N LEU A 71 13.68 10.32 -4.91
CA LEU A 71 13.51 9.42 -6.04
C LEU A 71 14.32 8.13 -5.86
N SER A 72 15.55 8.24 -5.36
CA SER A 72 16.37 7.06 -5.05
C SER A 72 15.72 6.20 -3.98
N ILE A 73 15.23 6.82 -2.90
CA ILE A 73 14.53 6.11 -1.82
C ILE A 73 13.26 5.43 -2.34
N SER A 74 12.47 6.11 -3.18
CA SER A 74 11.24 5.55 -3.77
C SER A 74 11.53 4.31 -4.62
N ASN A 75 12.59 4.37 -5.43
CA ASN A 75 13.02 3.24 -6.27
C ASN A 75 13.53 2.06 -5.42
N ASP A 76 14.35 2.34 -4.41
CA ASP A 76 14.85 1.29 -3.51
C ASP A 76 13.72 0.64 -2.71
N LEU A 77 12.74 1.43 -2.24
CA LEU A 77 11.56 0.91 -1.57
C LEU A 77 10.77 -0.03 -2.49
N ALA A 78 10.55 0.36 -3.74
CA ALA A 78 9.90 -0.48 -4.74
C ALA A 78 10.68 -1.76 -5.07
N GLN A 79 12.01 -1.68 -5.12
CA GLN A 79 12.87 -2.84 -5.42
C GLN A 79 12.94 -3.82 -4.26
N VAL A 80 13.06 -3.32 -3.02
CA VAL A 80 13.18 -4.21 -1.86
C VAL A 80 11.84 -4.87 -1.56
N THR A 81 10.72 -4.16 -1.68
CA THR A 81 9.38 -4.73 -1.47
C THR A 81 8.97 -5.77 -2.52
N SER A 82 9.56 -5.75 -3.73
CA SER A 82 9.29 -6.78 -4.76
C SER A 82 10.05 -8.08 -4.55
N SER A 83 11.06 -8.10 -3.69
CA SER A 83 11.98 -9.24 -3.53
C SER A 83 12.07 -9.79 -2.11
N LYS A 84 11.58 -9.04 -1.11
CA LYS A 84 11.62 -9.46 0.30
C LYS A 84 10.23 -9.82 0.80
N THR A 85 10.17 -10.88 1.60
CA THR A 85 9.02 -11.15 2.46
C THR A 85 8.91 -10.03 3.49
N LEU A 86 7.71 -9.49 3.63
CA LEU A 86 7.39 -8.48 4.63
C LEU A 86 6.75 -9.16 5.85
N TYR A 87 6.79 -8.49 6.99
CA TYR A 87 5.99 -8.84 8.17
C TYR A 87 4.91 -7.80 8.40
N GLY A 88 3.95 -8.09 9.28
CA GLY A 88 2.85 -7.17 9.60
C GLY A 88 3.31 -5.71 9.83
N GLY A 89 4.25 -5.47 10.75
CA GLY A 89 4.77 -4.13 11.02
C GLY A 89 5.56 -3.48 9.88
N ASP A 90 6.10 -4.25 8.94
CA ASP A 90 6.74 -3.74 7.73
C ASP A 90 5.73 -3.06 6.80
N MET A 91 4.47 -3.54 6.79
CA MET A 91 3.39 -2.97 5.98
C MET A 91 3.07 -1.53 6.42
N MET A 92 2.91 -1.32 7.73
CA MET A 92 2.69 0.01 8.30
C MET A 92 3.90 0.92 8.09
N THR A 93 5.11 0.40 8.29
CA THR A 93 6.33 1.19 8.10
C THR A 93 6.53 1.61 6.64
N THR A 94 6.24 0.72 5.69
CA THR A 94 6.33 1.01 4.25
C THR A 94 5.40 2.14 3.85
N THR A 95 4.12 2.09 4.27
CA THR A 95 3.16 3.18 4.00
C THR A 95 3.55 4.49 4.69
N SER A 96 4.18 4.43 5.88
CA SER A 96 4.77 5.60 6.55
C SER A 96 5.92 6.23 5.75
N ILE A 97 6.79 5.43 5.12
CA ILE A 97 7.84 5.95 4.23
C ILE A 97 7.21 6.63 3.01
N MET A 98 6.22 6.01 2.36
CA MET A 98 5.49 6.61 1.23
C MET A 98 4.91 7.99 1.59
N LYS A 99 4.38 8.12 2.81
CA LYS A 99 3.91 9.41 3.36
C LYS A 99 5.02 10.43 3.50
N LYS A 100 6.15 10.05 4.09
CA LYS A 100 7.28 10.96 4.24
C LYS A 100 7.82 11.40 2.89
N LEU A 101 7.85 10.53 1.88
CA LEU A 101 8.22 10.87 0.51
C LEU A 101 7.29 11.94 -0.07
N ALA A 102 5.97 11.75 0.02
CA ALA A 102 4.98 12.73 -0.44
C ALA A 102 5.16 14.08 0.26
N GLN A 103 5.20 14.10 1.59
CA GLN A 103 5.32 15.32 2.40
C GLN A 103 6.61 16.09 2.12
N ARG A 104 7.71 15.38 1.87
CA ARG A 104 9.00 15.97 1.50
C ARG A 104 8.98 16.50 0.09
N MET A 105 8.44 15.73 -0.85
CA MET A 105 8.30 16.18 -2.23
C MET A 105 7.42 17.42 -2.31
N ALA A 106 6.31 17.50 -1.58
CA ALA A 106 5.46 18.69 -1.51
C ALA A 106 6.23 19.99 -1.16
N LYS A 107 7.30 19.87 -0.36
CA LYS A 107 8.19 20.99 -0.01
C LYS A 107 9.23 21.25 -1.10
N ASN A 108 9.88 20.19 -1.60
CA ASN A 108 10.90 20.29 -2.65
C ASN A 108 10.31 20.70 -4.00
N VAL A 109 9.05 20.41 -4.27
CA VAL A 109 8.42 20.62 -5.57
C VAL A 109 8.41 22.11 -5.96
N GLN A 110 8.44 23.00 -4.96
CA GLN A 110 8.46 24.45 -5.12
C GLN A 110 9.86 24.99 -5.45
N THR A 111 10.92 24.21 -5.23
CA THR A 111 12.30 24.65 -5.47
C THR A 111 12.78 24.34 -6.89
N PHE A 112 12.04 23.54 -7.66
CA PHE A 112 12.39 23.24 -9.05
C PHE A 112 12.05 24.42 -9.96
N PRO A 113 13.03 25.05 -10.63
CA PRO A 113 12.79 26.21 -11.48
C PRO A 113 12.15 25.83 -12.83
N ASP A 114 12.43 24.62 -13.34
CA ASP A 114 11.87 24.13 -14.60
C ASP A 114 10.61 23.26 -14.36
N PRO A 115 9.43 23.69 -14.86
CA PRO A 115 8.21 22.90 -14.76
C PRO A 115 8.30 21.52 -15.40
N ARG A 116 9.09 21.33 -16.46
CA ARG A 116 9.23 20.01 -17.10
C ARG A 116 10.03 19.06 -16.23
N GLN A 117 11.15 19.53 -15.67
CA GLN A 117 11.91 18.78 -14.69
C GLN A 117 11.08 18.43 -13.45
N LYS A 118 10.31 19.41 -12.94
CA LYS A 118 9.38 19.22 -11.82
C LYS A 118 8.40 18.07 -12.11
N GLU A 119 7.71 18.12 -13.25
CA GLU A 119 6.75 17.09 -13.67
C GLU A 119 7.41 15.71 -13.80
N ALA A 120 8.58 15.63 -14.44
CA ALA A 120 9.30 14.37 -14.63
C ALA A 120 9.68 13.71 -13.30
N ILE A 121 10.30 14.46 -12.39
CA ILE A 121 10.74 13.95 -11.08
C ILE A 121 9.54 13.45 -10.26
N VAL A 122 8.44 14.20 -10.25
CA VAL A 122 7.23 13.81 -9.51
C VAL A 122 6.55 12.59 -10.15
N THR A 123 6.55 12.50 -11.48
CA THR A 123 6.05 11.32 -12.20
C THR A 123 6.85 10.07 -11.84
N ASP A 124 8.18 10.15 -11.86
CA ASP A 124 9.05 9.02 -11.55
C ASP A 124 8.92 8.60 -10.08
N MET A 125 8.80 9.57 -9.17
CA MET A 125 8.57 9.27 -7.76
C MET A 125 7.22 8.58 -7.55
N LEU A 126 6.15 9.05 -8.19
CA LEU A 126 4.82 8.43 -8.15
C LEU A 126 4.88 6.99 -8.68
N LEU A 127 5.63 6.72 -9.76
CA LEU A 127 5.80 5.36 -10.27
C LEU A 127 6.44 4.43 -9.22
N GLY A 128 7.46 4.89 -8.49
CA GLY A 128 8.06 4.11 -7.39
C GLY A 128 7.08 3.82 -6.24
N VAL A 129 6.25 4.80 -5.89
CA VAL A 129 5.19 4.66 -4.87
C VAL A 129 4.12 3.67 -5.34
N ILE A 130 3.67 3.76 -6.60
CA ILE A 130 2.69 2.83 -7.19
C ILE A 130 3.24 1.41 -7.24
N LYS A 131 4.50 1.22 -7.64
CA LYS A 131 5.18 -0.09 -7.63
C LYS A 131 5.24 -0.67 -6.22
N THR A 132 5.66 0.14 -5.25
CA THR A 132 5.67 -0.27 -3.83
C THR A 132 4.27 -0.71 -3.39
N GLY A 133 3.24 0.09 -3.65
CA GLY A 133 1.85 -0.26 -3.32
C GLY A 133 1.40 -1.56 -3.99
N SER A 134 1.74 -1.75 -5.27
CA SER A 134 1.44 -2.99 -5.98
C SER A 134 2.15 -4.20 -5.37
N ASN A 135 3.40 -4.05 -4.92
CA ASN A 135 4.15 -5.12 -4.27
C ASN A 135 3.50 -5.52 -2.93
N LEU A 136 3.02 -4.56 -2.14
CA LEU A 136 2.29 -4.83 -0.89
C LEU A 136 1.01 -5.63 -1.14
N LEU A 137 0.40 -5.49 -2.32
CA LEU A 137 -0.82 -6.18 -2.71
C LEU A 137 -0.58 -7.52 -3.42
N GLU A 138 0.68 -7.98 -3.51
CA GLU A 138 0.93 -9.30 -4.12
C GLU A 138 0.41 -10.45 -3.27
N GLU A 139 -0.03 -11.51 -3.95
CA GLU A 139 -0.45 -12.77 -3.32
C GLU A 139 0.63 -13.33 -2.37
N SER A 140 1.91 -13.17 -2.73
CA SER A 140 3.07 -13.54 -1.91
C SER A 140 3.11 -12.83 -0.56
N GLN A 141 2.50 -11.64 -0.45
CA GLN A 141 2.43 -10.85 0.78
C GLN A 141 1.14 -11.07 1.57
N ARG A 142 0.23 -11.95 1.13
CA ARG A 142 -1.04 -12.24 1.84
C ARG A 142 -0.79 -12.64 3.28
N ALA A 143 0.23 -13.46 3.53
CA ALA A 143 0.57 -13.89 4.87
C ALA A 143 1.10 -12.73 5.74
N SER A 144 1.80 -11.76 5.15
CA SER A 144 2.24 -10.52 5.81
C SER A 144 1.05 -9.65 6.24
N TRP A 145 -0.05 -9.65 5.47
CA TRP A 145 -1.32 -9.04 5.89
C TRP A 145 -2.00 -9.83 7.00
N SER A 146 -1.95 -11.17 6.96
CA SER A 146 -2.51 -12.02 8.02
C SER A 146 -1.77 -11.91 9.36
N ASP A 147 -0.52 -11.43 9.36
CA ASP A 147 0.23 -11.13 10.57
C ASP A 147 -0.33 -9.92 11.36
N LEU A 148 -1.24 -9.15 10.76
CA LEU A 148 -1.87 -7.97 11.33
C LEU A 148 -3.26 -8.28 11.90
N THR A 149 -3.61 -7.61 13.00
CA THR A 149 -5.01 -7.53 13.45
C THR A 149 -5.89 -6.84 12.40
N ILE A 150 -7.19 -7.10 12.41
CA ILE A 150 -8.15 -6.47 11.47
C ILE A 150 -8.07 -4.94 11.51
N ASP A 151 -7.93 -4.36 12.71
CA ASP A 151 -7.75 -2.92 12.87
C ASP A 151 -6.45 -2.42 12.25
N ALA A 152 -5.35 -3.16 12.41
CA ALA A 152 -4.08 -2.82 11.79
C ALA A 152 -4.13 -2.98 10.26
N GLN A 153 -4.77 -4.02 9.73
CA GLN A 153 -5.02 -4.18 8.29
C GLN A 153 -5.77 -2.96 7.73
N ASN A 154 -6.85 -2.53 8.39
CA ASN A 154 -7.63 -1.37 7.98
C ASN A 154 -6.80 -0.07 8.00
N ARG A 155 -5.91 0.08 8.99
CA ARG A 155 -4.98 1.22 9.08
C ARG A 155 -3.96 1.20 7.94
N VAL A 156 -3.33 0.05 7.64
CA VAL A 156 -2.40 -0.08 6.51
C VAL A 156 -3.12 0.20 5.20
N ALA A 157 -4.28 -0.41 4.97
CA ALA A 157 -5.04 -0.24 3.73
C ALA A 157 -5.45 1.22 3.53
N SER A 158 -5.97 1.87 4.58
CA SER A 158 -6.32 3.29 4.54
C SER A 158 -5.09 4.17 4.28
N ALA A 159 -3.97 3.89 4.96
CA ALA A 159 -2.73 4.63 4.76
C ALA A 159 -2.20 4.48 3.34
N LEU A 160 -2.14 3.27 2.79
CA LEU A 160 -1.72 2.98 1.42
C LEU A 160 -2.54 3.79 0.41
N LEU A 161 -3.86 3.77 0.57
CA LEU A 161 -4.78 4.50 -0.28
C LEU A 161 -4.57 6.01 -0.21
N THR A 162 -4.45 6.57 1.00
CA THR A 162 -4.12 7.99 1.20
C THR A 162 -2.77 8.34 0.57
N GLN A 163 -1.76 7.48 0.66
CA GLN A 163 -0.44 7.79 0.11
C GLN A 163 -0.41 7.73 -1.42
N LEU A 164 -1.14 6.81 -2.05
CA LEU A 164 -1.30 6.80 -3.50
C LEU A 164 -1.98 8.10 -3.98
N GLU A 165 -3.02 8.54 -3.27
CA GLU A 165 -3.73 9.79 -3.55
C GLU A 165 -2.85 11.03 -3.36
N GLU A 166 -2.18 11.19 -2.22
CA GLU A 166 -1.31 12.34 -1.94
C GLU A 166 -0.20 12.46 -3.00
N ASN A 167 0.43 11.35 -3.38
CA ASN A 167 1.45 11.36 -4.44
C ASN A 167 0.87 11.66 -5.83
N ALA A 168 -0.34 11.18 -6.13
CA ALA A 168 -1.03 11.50 -7.39
C ALA A 168 -1.38 12.99 -7.47
N PHE A 169 -1.78 13.61 -6.36
CA PHE A 169 -2.04 15.04 -6.30
C PHE A 169 -0.80 15.90 -6.45
N LEU A 170 0.35 15.45 -5.94
CA LEU A 170 1.61 16.12 -6.22
C LEU A 170 1.92 16.16 -7.71
N LEU A 171 1.61 15.08 -8.44
CA LEU A 171 1.76 15.06 -9.89
C LEU A 171 0.76 15.99 -10.57
N ALA A 172 -0.52 15.96 -10.16
CA ALA A 172 -1.53 16.87 -10.68
C ALA A 172 -1.11 18.34 -10.53
N ASP A 173 -0.53 18.72 -9.38
CA ASP A 173 -0.05 20.08 -9.10
C ASP A 173 1.29 20.40 -9.81
N ALA A 174 2.00 19.40 -10.35
CA ALA A 174 3.22 19.57 -11.14
C ALA A 174 2.92 19.77 -12.63
N VAL A 175 1.81 19.22 -13.13
CA VAL A 175 1.36 19.33 -14.52
C VAL A 175 0.78 20.73 -14.78
N THR A 176 1.29 21.43 -15.80
CA THR A 176 0.94 22.83 -16.09
C THR A 176 -0.09 23.02 -17.20
N LYS A 177 -0.42 21.95 -17.92
CA LYS A 177 -1.32 21.97 -19.09
C LYS A 177 -2.18 20.72 -19.10
N GLU A 178 -3.23 20.74 -19.91
CA GLU A 178 -4.07 19.57 -20.12
C GLU A 178 -3.23 18.33 -20.45
N LYS A 179 -3.38 17.27 -19.64
CA LYS A 179 -2.61 16.03 -19.77
C LYS A 179 -3.28 14.89 -19.02
N THR A 180 -3.26 13.72 -19.63
CA THR A 180 -3.55 12.45 -18.95
C THR A 180 -2.26 11.66 -18.79
N ILE A 181 -1.94 11.28 -17.56
CA ILE A 181 -0.84 10.40 -17.21
C ILE A 181 -1.45 9.10 -16.68
N LEU A 182 -1.19 7.99 -17.37
CA LEU A 182 -1.67 6.66 -17.01
C LEU A 182 -0.49 5.82 -16.53
N GLN A 183 -0.61 5.24 -15.34
CA GLN A 183 0.36 4.34 -14.74
C GLN A 183 -0.32 3.01 -14.45
N ILE A 184 0.19 1.95 -15.06
CA ILE A 184 -0.32 0.59 -14.89
C ILE A 184 0.82 -0.29 -14.37
N VAL A 185 0.56 -0.95 -13.25
CA VAL A 185 1.37 -2.02 -12.69
C VAL A 185 0.47 -3.22 -12.38
N LYS A 186 1.05 -4.31 -11.89
CA LYS A 186 0.35 -5.60 -11.72
C LYS A 186 -0.98 -5.46 -10.96
N ASN A 187 -0.96 -4.85 -9.78
CA ASN A 187 -2.13 -4.78 -8.88
C ASN A 187 -2.77 -3.39 -8.81
N ILE A 188 -2.25 -2.39 -9.53
CA ILE A 188 -2.75 -0.99 -9.46
C ILE A 188 -2.77 -0.38 -10.87
N CYS A 189 -3.91 0.19 -11.23
CA CYS A 189 -4.06 1.11 -12.36
C CYS A 189 -4.43 2.50 -11.82
N LEU A 190 -3.66 3.52 -12.20
CA LEU A 190 -3.82 4.89 -11.72
C LEU A 190 -3.77 5.86 -12.89
N SER A 191 -4.72 6.80 -12.96
CA SER A 191 -4.72 7.87 -13.95
C SER A 191 -4.80 9.24 -13.28
N VAL A 192 -3.85 10.12 -13.60
CA VAL A 192 -3.86 11.53 -13.24
C VAL A 192 -4.26 12.32 -14.47
N ARG A 193 -5.38 13.05 -14.40
CA ARG A 193 -5.91 13.85 -15.52
C ARG A 193 -6.06 15.31 -15.09
N VAL A 194 -5.38 16.21 -15.80
CA VAL A 194 -5.59 17.65 -15.71
C VAL A 194 -6.38 18.05 -16.95
N LEU A 195 -7.57 18.63 -16.75
CA LEU A 195 -8.56 18.90 -17.80
C LEU A 195 -8.86 20.42 -17.87
N GLU A 196 -9.12 20.94 -19.07
CA GLU A 196 -9.63 22.29 -19.24
C GLU A 196 -11.16 22.29 -19.19
N VAL A 197 -11.73 23.12 -18.29
CA VAL A 197 -13.19 23.17 -18.01
C VAL A 197 -14.05 23.36 -19.27
N LYS A 198 -13.56 24.12 -20.26
CA LYS A 198 -14.29 24.41 -21.51
C LYS A 198 -14.49 23.18 -22.42
N ASN A 199 -13.67 22.13 -22.25
CA ASN A 199 -13.64 20.94 -23.10
C ASN A 199 -14.05 19.68 -22.35
N VAL A 200 -14.52 19.80 -21.09
CA VAL A 200 -14.75 18.64 -20.23
C VAL A 200 -16.05 17.92 -20.62
N GLU A 201 -15.99 16.59 -20.67
CA GLU A 201 -17.12 15.68 -20.88
C GLU A 201 -17.21 14.69 -19.72
N ASP A 202 -18.11 13.69 -19.81
CA ASP A 202 -18.14 12.61 -18.84
C ASP A 202 -16.83 11.80 -18.88
N GLU A 203 -16.17 11.70 -17.73
CA GLU A 203 -14.86 11.05 -17.62
C GLU A 203 -15.02 9.64 -17.06
N THR A 204 -14.69 8.62 -17.87
CA THR A 204 -14.69 7.23 -17.43
C THR A 204 -13.28 6.72 -17.15
N PHE A 205 -13.15 6.00 -16.03
CA PHE A 205 -11.94 5.31 -15.60
C PHE A 205 -12.24 3.84 -15.25
N PRO A 206 -11.35 2.89 -15.61
CA PRO A 206 -10.23 3.02 -16.54
C PRO A 206 -10.70 3.49 -17.93
N SER A 207 -9.82 4.14 -18.71
CA SER A 207 -10.12 4.42 -20.12
C SER A 207 -10.11 3.12 -20.92
N ALA A 208 -10.68 3.10 -22.13
CA ALA A 208 -10.65 1.91 -23.01
C ALA A 208 -9.22 1.38 -23.21
N ILE A 209 -8.26 2.29 -23.44
CA ILE A 209 -6.82 1.95 -23.55
C ILE A 209 -6.29 1.33 -22.25
N ALA A 210 -6.62 1.92 -21.09
CA ALA A 210 -6.18 1.39 -19.81
C ALA A 210 -6.78 0.00 -19.52
N HIS A 211 -8.03 -0.19 -19.91
CA HIS A 211 -8.75 -1.45 -19.75
C HIS A 211 -8.24 -2.54 -20.70
N GLU A 212 -7.75 -2.19 -21.89
CA GLU A 212 -7.03 -3.12 -22.78
C GLU A 212 -5.69 -3.58 -22.15
N GLN A 213 -4.99 -2.67 -21.47
CA GLN A 213 -3.66 -2.92 -20.90
C GLN A 213 -3.70 -3.58 -19.51
N TRP A 214 -4.73 -3.32 -18.71
CA TRP A 214 -4.85 -3.83 -17.34
C TRP A 214 -6.09 -4.69 -17.18
N LYS A 215 -5.87 -6.01 -17.10
CA LYS A 215 -6.90 -7.05 -17.02
C LYS A 215 -7.17 -7.57 -15.61
N ALA A 216 -6.63 -6.90 -14.59
CA ALA A 216 -6.83 -7.33 -13.21
C ALA A 216 -8.23 -6.96 -12.66
N SER A 217 -8.95 -6.04 -13.32
CA SER A 217 -10.29 -5.60 -12.90
C SER A 217 -11.13 -5.18 -14.11
N GLU A 218 -12.43 -5.50 -14.03
CA GLU A 218 -13.47 -5.05 -14.97
C GLU A 218 -14.27 -3.85 -14.44
N ASP A 219 -13.99 -3.41 -13.20
CA ASP A 219 -14.69 -2.28 -12.60
C ASP A 219 -14.43 -0.97 -13.35
N THR A 220 -15.47 -0.14 -13.43
CA THR A 220 -15.41 1.20 -14.02
C THR A 220 -16.13 2.21 -13.14
N ILE A 221 -15.70 3.47 -13.24
CA ILE A 221 -16.36 4.63 -12.64
C ILE A 221 -16.47 5.73 -13.69
N THR A 222 -17.63 6.37 -13.76
CA THR A 222 -17.87 7.54 -14.61
C THR A 222 -18.13 8.75 -13.75
N ILE A 223 -17.34 9.81 -13.96
CA ILE A 223 -17.51 11.11 -13.34
C ILE A 223 -18.28 11.97 -14.33
N PRO A 224 -19.54 12.34 -14.03
CA PRO A 224 -20.34 13.11 -14.97
C PRO A 224 -19.80 14.53 -15.12
N LYS A 225 -19.89 15.08 -16.33
CA LYS A 225 -19.51 16.45 -16.70
C LYS A 225 -20.05 17.49 -15.72
N ALA A 226 -21.30 17.33 -15.27
CA ALA A 226 -21.90 18.24 -14.30
C ALA A 226 -21.11 18.32 -12.98
N ALA A 227 -20.54 17.20 -12.52
CA ALA A 227 -19.68 17.16 -11.35
C ALA A 227 -18.32 17.83 -11.60
N LEU A 228 -17.86 17.88 -12.85
CA LEU A 228 -16.60 18.53 -13.27
C LEU A 228 -16.78 20.04 -13.57
N LEU A 229 -18.00 20.49 -13.85
CA LEU A 229 -18.32 21.90 -14.08
C LEU A 229 -18.73 22.64 -12.78
N GLY A 230 -19.03 21.90 -11.71
CA GLY A 230 -19.75 22.39 -10.54
C GLY A 230 -19.06 23.47 -9.69
N GLN A 231 -17.72 23.60 -9.67
CA GLN A 231 -17.01 24.57 -8.83
C GLN A 231 -15.63 24.98 -9.39
N TYR A 232 -15.20 26.19 -9.01
CA TYR A 232 -13.96 26.89 -9.37
C TYR A 232 -12.63 26.23 -8.93
N TYR A 233 -12.60 24.93 -8.64
CA TYR A 233 -11.43 24.26 -8.07
C TYR A 233 -11.10 22.93 -8.76
N THR A 234 -9.80 22.66 -8.87
CA THR A 234 -9.17 21.44 -9.36
C THR A 234 -9.84 20.20 -8.79
N TYR A 235 -10.40 19.35 -9.66
CA TYR A 235 -10.93 18.06 -9.25
C TYR A 235 -9.82 17.03 -9.08
N LYS A 236 -9.96 16.26 -8.01
CA LYS A 236 -8.92 15.43 -7.43
C LYS A 236 -9.61 14.13 -7.00
N TYR A 237 -9.61 13.11 -7.88
CA TYR A 237 -10.30 11.83 -7.65
C TYR A 237 -9.30 10.67 -7.68
N THR A 238 -9.46 9.74 -6.74
CA THR A 238 -8.70 8.48 -6.69
C THR A 238 -9.69 7.32 -6.70
N TYR A 239 -9.60 6.44 -7.70
CA TYR A 239 -10.41 5.22 -7.76
C TYR A 239 -9.72 4.07 -7.01
N LYS A 240 -10.52 3.23 -6.34
CA LYS A 240 -10.08 2.08 -5.54
C LYS A 240 -10.86 0.84 -6.00
N SER A 241 -10.19 -0.11 -6.64
CA SER A 241 -10.76 -1.45 -6.88
C SER A 241 -10.35 -2.39 -5.73
N ARG A 242 -11.22 -3.34 -5.40
CA ARG A 242 -11.03 -4.33 -4.32
C ARG A 242 -10.14 -5.49 -4.77
#